data_AF-A0A8S9ZBU1-F1
#
_entry.id   AF-A0A8S9ZBU1-F1
#
_cell.length_a   1.000
_cell.length_b   1.000
_cell.length_c   1.000
_cell.angle_alpha   90.00
_cell.angle_beta   90.00
_cell.angle_gamma   90.00
#
_symmetry.space_group_name_H-M   'P 1'
#
loop_
_entity.id
_entity.type
_entity.pdbx_description
1 polymer ?
#
loop_
_entity_poly.entity_id
_entity_poly.type
_entity_poly.pdbx_seq_one_letter_code
_entity_poly.pdbx_strand_id
1 'polypeptide(L)'
;FLSDYSIYGEEYGFLSEKALIGIVYYLLNKHQNAHYRILLKEFHLLFEKKKFMLKFEEKVEIKGKDRTKIKKFFEINFRNENKNQSNEWIILYSNLAENNVLKLLNKSTERIIKNQNNSGLKNLSELSEEIEKNASIEVLKQKWLSWLGNGQLFVEKYENLLLIICSNAKDSLYGPQFCYFVESNFREKLQNELVKLTEIEYVHIRPFKLLNLKECPKS
;
A
#
# COMPACT_ATOMS: atom_id res chain seq x y z
N PHE A 1 2.20 6.36 -8.05
CA PHE A 1 0.85 5.77 -7.86
C PHE A 1 0.50 5.76 -6.39
N LEU A 2 0.97 4.78 -5.60
CA LEU A 2 0.47 4.61 -4.22
C LEU A 2 0.98 5.65 -3.22
N SER A 3 2.17 6.21 -3.46
CA SER A 3 2.73 7.35 -2.72
C SER A 3 1.82 8.57 -2.78
N ASP A 4 1.31 8.87 -3.98
CA ASP A 4 0.56 10.09 -4.28
C ASP A 4 -0.88 10.02 -3.73
N TYR A 5 -1.36 8.80 -3.48
CA TYR A 5 -2.65 8.53 -2.84
C TYR A 5 -2.57 8.30 -1.33
N SER A 6 -1.37 8.40 -0.74
CA SER A 6 -1.16 8.19 0.70
C SER A 6 -1.49 6.76 1.17
N ILE A 7 -1.42 5.77 0.29
CA ILE A 7 -1.67 4.35 0.62
C ILE A 7 -0.40 3.49 0.51
N TYR A 8 0.75 4.13 0.72
CA TYR A 8 2.07 3.52 0.74
C TYR A 8 2.78 3.89 2.05
N GLY A 9 3.37 2.90 2.73
CA GLY A 9 4.06 3.06 4.00
C GLY A 9 3.65 1.98 5.01
N GLU A 10 4.50 0.97 5.19
CA GLU A 10 4.25 -0.17 6.07
C GLU A 10 4.01 0.28 7.51
N GLU A 11 4.81 1.24 7.96
CA GLU A 11 4.77 1.83 9.29
C GLU A 11 3.45 2.53 9.62
N TYR A 12 2.68 2.92 8.61
CA TYR A 12 1.35 3.54 8.74
C TYR A 12 0.21 2.52 8.52
N GLY A 13 0.54 1.24 8.44
CA GLY A 13 -0.42 0.17 8.18
C GLY A 13 -0.89 0.12 6.72
N PHE A 14 -0.13 0.65 5.77
CA PHE A 14 -0.41 0.58 4.34
C PHE A 14 0.49 -0.43 3.60
N LEU A 15 0.36 -0.49 2.27
CA LEU A 15 1.15 -1.40 1.43
C LEU A 15 2.63 -1.00 1.45
N SER A 16 3.49 -1.98 1.75
CA SER A 16 4.95 -1.85 1.67
C SER A 16 5.47 -2.12 0.26
N GLU A 17 6.70 -1.70 -0.04
CA GLU A 17 7.38 -2.04 -1.30
C GLU A 17 7.37 -3.56 -1.55
N LYS A 18 7.68 -4.35 -0.51
CA LYS A 18 7.66 -5.80 -0.59
C LYS A 18 6.28 -6.31 -0.94
N ALA A 19 5.21 -5.84 -0.28
CA ALA A 19 3.84 -6.23 -0.60
C ALA A 19 3.50 -6.00 -2.08
N LEU A 20 3.90 -4.84 -2.62
CA LEU A 20 3.65 -4.49 -4.01
C LEU A 20 4.42 -5.35 -5.00
N ILE A 21 5.71 -5.57 -4.75
CA ILE A 21 6.53 -6.47 -5.56
C ILE A 21 5.90 -7.86 -5.58
N GLY A 22 5.46 -8.38 -4.44
CA GLY A 22 4.80 -9.68 -4.33
C GLY A 22 3.52 -9.76 -5.18
N ILE A 23 2.66 -8.75 -5.08
CA ILE A 23 1.43 -8.68 -5.87
C ILE A 23 1.74 -8.61 -7.37
N VAL A 24 2.64 -7.71 -7.79
CA VAL A 24 3.01 -7.55 -9.21
C VAL A 24 3.61 -8.85 -9.75
N TYR A 25 4.51 -9.48 -8.99
CA TYR A 25 5.11 -10.76 -9.36
C TYR A 25 4.04 -11.86 -9.50
N TYR A 26 3.08 -11.94 -8.58
CA TYR A 26 1.94 -12.84 -8.69
C TYR A 26 1.12 -12.61 -9.96
N LEU A 27 0.78 -11.35 -10.26
CA LEU A 27 -0.03 -11.01 -11.45
C LEU A 27 0.69 -11.33 -12.76
N LEU A 28 2.00 -11.05 -12.84
CA LEU A 28 2.83 -11.38 -14.00
C LEU A 28 2.89 -12.90 -14.26
N ASN A 29 2.98 -13.71 -13.19
CA ASN A 29 3.00 -15.17 -13.31
C ASN A 29 1.63 -15.73 -13.70
N LYS A 30 0.53 -15.16 -13.16
CA LYS A 30 -0.83 -15.60 -13.44
C LYS A 30 -1.30 -15.22 -14.85
N HIS A 31 -0.91 -14.05 -15.33
CA HIS A 31 -1.34 -13.49 -16.62
C HIS A 31 -0.15 -13.33 -17.57
N GLN A 32 0.46 -14.47 -17.92
CA GLN A 32 1.62 -14.49 -18.83
C GLN A 32 1.24 -13.83 -20.17
N ASN A 33 2.11 -12.93 -20.66
CA ASN A 33 1.92 -12.16 -21.90
C ASN A 33 0.73 -11.19 -21.92
N ALA A 34 0.05 -10.96 -20.79
CA ALA A 34 -1.03 -9.98 -20.75
C ALA A 34 -0.50 -8.55 -20.91
N HIS A 35 -1.26 -7.73 -21.65
CA HIS A 35 -0.97 -6.31 -21.76
C HIS A 35 -1.05 -5.63 -20.38
N TYR A 36 -0.20 -4.63 -20.12
CA TYR A 36 -0.08 -4.00 -18.80
C TYR A 36 -1.43 -3.48 -18.24
N ARG A 37 -2.35 -3.03 -19.11
CA ARG A 37 -3.72 -2.62 -18.74
C ARG A 37 -4.51 -3.73 -18.03
N ILE A 38 -4.37 -4.98 -18.49
CA ILE A 38 -5.02 -6.14 -17.87
C ILE A 38 -4.40 -6.38 -16.49
N LEU A 39 -3.08 -6.28 -16.37
CA LEU A 39 -2.38 -6.42 -15.08
C LEU A 39 -2.82 -5.34 -14.09
N LEU A 40 -2.96 -4.08 -14.52
CA LEU A 40 -3.45 -2.98 -13.69
C LEU A 40 -4.90 -3.21 -13.24
N LYS A 41 -5.76 -3.69 -14.14
CA LYS A 41 -7.14 -4.05 -13.79
C LYS A 41 -7.16 -5.15 -12.73
N GLU A 42 -6.43 -6.24 -12.95
CA GLU A 42 -6.34 -7.36 -11.99
C GLU A 42 -5.72 -6.93 -10.65
N PHE A 43 -4.77 -6.00 -10.66
CA PHE A 43 -4.24 -5.40 -9.43
C PHE A 43 -5.34 -4.74 -8.60
N HIS A 44 -6.16 -3.88 -9.21
CA HIS A 44 -7.23 -3.23 -8.47
C HIS A 44 -8.32 -4.22 -8.01
N LEU A 45 -8.68 -5.17 -8.86
CA LEU A 45 -9.65 -6.23 -8.54
C LEU A 45 -9.19 -7.15 -7.40
N LEU A 46 -7.87 -7.26 -7.15
CA LEU A 46 -7.33 -8.09 -6.07
C LEU A 46 -7.85 -7.62 -4.70
N PHE A 47 -7.97 -6.30 -4.51
CA PHE A 47 -8.42 -5.69 -3.26
C PHE A 47 -9.94 -5.51 -3.16
N GLU A 48 -10.66 -5.67 -4.27
CA GLU A 48 -12.13 -5.77 -4.27
C GLU A 48 -12.60 -7.13 -3.74
N LYS A 49 -11.82 -8.19 -4.00
CA LYS A 49 -12.10 -9.54 -3.51
C LYS A 49 -12.05 -9.59 -1.98
N LYS A 50 -12.98 -10.36 -1.39
CA LYS A 50 -13.25 -10.34 0.06
C LYS A 50 -12.01 -10.54 0.93
N LYS A 51 -11.04 -11.39 0.55
CA LYS A 51 -9.67 -11.55 1.13
C LYS A 51 -8.79 -12.44 0.23
N PHE A 52 -7.46 -12.40 0.38
CA PHE A 52 -6.52 -13.27 -0.34
C PHE A 52 -5.27 -13.58 0.49
N MET A 53 -4.59 -14.69 0.16
CA MET A 53 -3.27 -15.04 0.69
C MET A 53 -2.29 -15.33 -0.45
N LEU A 54 -1.17 -14.60 -0.48
CA LEU A 54 -0.02 -14.87 -1.34
C LEU A 54 1.10 -15.49 -0.49
N LYS A 55 1.60 -16.66 -0.90
CA LYS A 55 2.73 -17.31 -0.24
C LYS A 55 3.84 -17.60 -1.25
N PHE A 56 5.00 -17.02 -1.02
CA PHE A 56 6.21 -17.23 -1.82
C PHE A 56 7.08 -18.25 -1.11
N GLU A 57 7.35 -19.37 -1.78
CA GLU A 57 8.23 -20.42 -1.28
C GLU A 57 9.47 -20.49 -2.18
N GLU A 58 10.66 -20.34 -1.59
CA GLU A 58 11.91 -20.63 -2.30
C GLU A 58 12.01 -22.15 -2.48
N LYS A 59 11.94 -22.63 -3.72
CA LYS A 59 12.22 -24.02 -4.04
C LYS A 59 13.62 -24.17 -4.59
N VAL A 60 14.27 -25.23 -4.12
CA VAL A 60 15.61 -25.63 -4.55
C VAL A 60 15.46 -26.91 -5.35
N GLU A 61 15.66 -26.84 -6.66
CA GLU A 61 15.71 -28.01 -7.52
C GLU A 61 17.17 -28.42 -7.71
N ILE A 62 17.50 -29.63 -7.28
CA ILE A 62 18.81 -30.25 -7.49
C ILE A 62 18.72 -31.07 -8.78
N LYS A 63 19.40 -30.65 -9.85
CA LYS A 63 19.43 -31.39 -11.12
C LYS A 63 20.70 -32.24 -11.24
N GLY A 64 20.51 -33.56 -11.39
CA GLY A 64 21.57 -34.53 -11.70
C GLY A 64 21.99 -35.38 -10.50
N LYS A 65 22.76 -36.46 -10.77
CA LYS A 65 23.37 -37.31 -9.71
C LYS A 65 24.52 -36.58 -9.00
N ASP A 66 25.19 -35.64 -9.66
CA ASP A 66 26.14 -34.73 -9.06
C ASP A 66 25.43 -33.47 -8.56
N ARG A 67 25.49 -33.26 -7.25
CA ARG A 67 24.86 -32.15 -6.49
C ARG A 67 25.41 -30.75 -6.82
N THR A 68 26.06 -30.57 -7.97
CA THR A 68 26.77 -29.33 -8.34
C THR A 68 25.88 -28.31 -9.07
N LYS A 69 24.73 -28.73 -9.62
CA LYS A 69 23.77 -27.82 -10.27
C LYS A 69 22.52 -27.61 -9.40
N ILE A 70 22.62 -26.61 -8.53
CA ILE A 70 21.50 -26.11 -7.73
C ILE A 70 20.77 -25.02 -8.53
N LYS A 71 19.50 -25.23 -8.87
CA LYS A 71 18.63 -24.18 -9.42
C LYS A 71 17.67 -23.72 -8.32
N LYS A 72 17.83 -22.46 -7.89
CA LYS A 72 16.89 -21.80 -6.98
C LYS A 72 15.82 -21.09 -7.81
N PHE A 73 14.56 -21.31 -7.50
CA PHE A 73 13.45 -20.53 -8.07
C PHE A 73 12.38 -20.28 -7.01
N PHE A 74 11.66 -19.18 -7.14
CA PHE A 74 10.50 -18.88 -6.32
C PHE A 74 9.27 -19.53 -6.94
N GLU A 75 8.60 -20.41 -6.20
CA GLU A 75 7.26 -20.86 -6.55
C GLU A 75 6.23 -20.04 -5.78
N ILE A 76 5.23 -19.53 -6.48
CA ILE A 76 4.13 -18.80 -5.86
C ILE A 76 3.01 -19.79 -5.60
N ASN A 77 2.80 -20.14 -4.34
CA ASN A 77 1.62 -20.86 -3.92
C ASN A 77 0.50 -19.83 -3.69
N PHE A 78 -0.27 -19.54 -4.74
CA PHE A 78 -1.53 -18.81 -4.57
C PHE A 78 -2.58 -19.75 -4.00
N ARG A 79 -2.84 -19.64 -2.69
CA ARG A 79 -4.02 -20.27 -2.11
C ARG A 79 -5.15 -19.25 -2.07
N ASN A 80 -6.10 -19.40 -2.98
CA ASN A 80 -7.45 -18.85 -2.81
C ASN A 80 -8.12 -19.72 -1.73
N GLU A 81 -7.83 -19.50 -0.45
CA GLU A 81 -8.43 -20.31 0.61
C GLU A 81 -9.92 -19.97 0.75
N ASN A 82 -10.73 -20.68 -0.04
CA ASN A 82 -12.18 -20.71 0.12
C ASN A 82 -12.62 -21.50 1.37
N LYS A 83 -11.72 -21.86 2.30
CA LYS A 83 -12.06 -22.58 3.53
C LYS A 83 -11.19 -22.15 4.72
N ASN A 84 -11.70 -21.15 5.46
CA ASN A 84 -11.67 -21.07 6.93
C ASN A 84 -10.41 -20.67 7.73
N GLN A 85 -9.36 -20.03 7.20
CA GLN A 85 -8.21 -19.71 8.09
C GLN A 85 -7.70 -18.26 8.17
N SER A 86 -8.11 -17.33 7.30
CA SER A 86 -7.87 -15.91 7.61
C SER A 86 -8.95 -14.96 7.13
N ASN A 87 -9.26 -13.99 7.98
CA ASN A 87 -10.15 -12.88 7.67
C ASN A 87 -9.36 -11.67 7.14
N GLU A 88 -8.16 -11.84 6.60
CA GLU A 88 -7.23 -10.74 6.32
C GLU A 88 -6.53 -10.89 4.97
N TRP A 89 -5.97 -9.80 4.43
CA TRP A 89 -5.04 -9.86 3.30
C TRP A 89 -3.66 -10.28 3.79
N ILE A 90 -3.11 -11.34 3.22
CA ILE A 90 -1.86 -11.94 3.68
C ILE A 90 -0.87 -12.05 2.52
N ILE A 91 0.38 -11.65 2.77
CA ILE A 91 1.50 -11.83 1.84
C ILE A 91 2.71 -12.33 2.63
N LEU A 92 3.11 -13.57 2.37
CA LEU A 92 4.16 -14.29 3.11
C LEU A 92 5.33 -14.63 2.20
N TYR A 93 6.53 -14.15 2.55
CA TYR A 93 7.79 -14.51 1.87
C TYR A 93 8.51 -15.72 2.51
N SER A 94 7.89 -16.33 3.50
CA SER A 94 8.37 -17.53 4.18
C SER A 94 7.18 -18.26 4.80
N ASN A 95 7.41 -19.46 5.36
CA ASN A 95 6.36 -20.20 6.06
C ASN A 95 5.97 -19.61 7.43
N LEU A 96 6.70 -18.60 7.93
CA LEU A 96 6.45 -18.00 9.24
C LEU A 96 5.42 -16.87 9.13
N ALA A 97 4.36 -16.94 9.92
CA ALA A 97 3.28 -15.94 9.94
C ALA A 97 3.79 -14.53 10.30
N GLU A 98 4.85 -14.43 11.10
CA GLU A 98 5.52 -13.17 11.48
C GLU A 98 6.08 -12.39 10.26
N ASN A 99 6.28 -13.09 9.15
CA ASN A 99 6.75 -12.52 7.88
C ASN A 99 5.59 -12.06 6.97
N ASN A 100 4.38 -11.91 7.51
CA ASN A 100 3.28 -11.23 6.80
C ASN A 100 3.65 -9.75 6.60
N VAL A 101 3.95 -9.37 5.36
CA VAL A 101 4.33 -7.98 5.02
C VAL A 101 3.15 -7.00 5.09
N LEU A 102 1.96 -7.50 5.40
CA LEU A 102 0.73 -6.74 5.61
C LEU A 102 0.25 -6.75 7.07
N LYS A 103 1.09 -7.18 8.02
CA LYS A 103 0.71 -7.34 9.45
C LYS A 103 0.21 -6.06 10.15
N LEU A 104 0.55 -4.89 9.62
CA LEU A 104 0.14 -3.59 10.19
C LEU A 104 -1.15 -3.04 9.56
N LEU A 105 -1.73 -3.72 8.55
CA LEU A 105 -3.04 -3.36 8.02
C LEU A 105 -4.09 -3.40 9.14
N ASN A 106 -5.00 -2.43 9.13
CA ASN A 106 -6.15 -2.40 10.00
C ASN A 106 -7.40 -2.00 9.22
N LYS A 107 -8.55 -1.98 9.88
CA LYS A 107 -9.84 -1.68 9.24
C LYS A 107 -9.85 -0.33 8.51
N SER A 108 -9.17 0.69 9.05
CA SER A 108 -9.11 2.01 8.43
C SER A 108 -8.28 1.97 7.15
N THR A 109 -7.08 1.40 7.20
CA THR A 109 -6.20 1.34 6.03
C THR A 109 -6.73 0.39 4.96
N GLU A 110 -7.35 -0.72 5.34
CA GLU A 110 -8.07 -1.63 4.43
C GLU A 110 -9.17 -0.89 3.65
N ARG A 111 -10.00 -0.11 4.37
CA ARG A 111 -11.07 0.68 3.76
C ARG A 111 -10.51 1.72 2.79
N ILE A 112 -9.46 2.44 3.17
CA ILE A 112 -8.82 3.43 2.32
C ILE A 112 -8.25 2.78 1.07
N ILE A 113 -7.54 1.64 1.19
CA ILE A 113 -7.01 0.88 0.06
C ILE A 113 -8.14 0.44 -0.88
N LYS A 114 -9.27 -0.07 -0.35
CA LYS A 114 -10.44 -0.43 -1.16
C LYS A 114 -10.98 0.77 -1.93
N ASN A 115 -11.17 1.90 -1.27
CA ASN A 115 -11.67 3.11 -1.90
C ASN A 115 -10.75 3.62 -3.02
N GLN A 116 -9.43 3.62 -2.79
CA GLN A 116 -8.45 4.02 -3.81
C GLN A 116 -8.42 3.04 -4.99
N ASN A 117 -8.56 1.73 -4.75
CA ASN A 117 -8.62 0.74 -5.83
C ASN A 117 -9.91 0.86 -6.65
N ASN A 118 -11.05 1.13 -6.01
CA ASN A 118 -12.32 1.39 -6.71
C ASN A 118 -12.22 2.65 -7.59
N SER A 119 -11.61 3.73 -7.07
CA SER A 119 -11.32 4.91 -7.89
C SER A 119 -10.36 4.58 -9.05
N GLY A 120 -9.36 3.74 -8.81
CA GLY A 120 -8.43 3.28 -9.84
C GLY A 120 -9.11 2.49 -10.95
N LEU A 121 -10.05 1.59 -10.61
CA LEU A 121 -10.86 0.86 -11.58
C LEU A 121 -11.70 1.80 -12.45
N LYS A 122 -12.34 2.79 -11.83
CA LYS A 122 -13.13 3.79 -12.56
C LYS A 122 -12.26 4.56 -13.55
N ASN A 123 -11.12 5.08 -13.10
CA ASN A 123 -10.19 5.83 -13.95
C ASN A 123 -9.60 4.96 -15.09
N LEU A 124 -9.32 3.68 -14.81
CA LEU A 124 -8.85 2.74 -15.82
C LEU A 124 -9.94 2.40 -16.85
N SER A 125 -11.21 2.34 -16.44
CA SER A 125 -12.37 2.17 -17.33
C SER A 125 -12.51 3.36 -18.26
N GLU A 126 -12.53 4.58 -17.70
CA GLU A 126 -12.60 5.83 -18.48
C GLU A 126 -11.45 5.92 -19.49
N LEU A 127 -10.23 5.60 -19.07
CA LEU A 127 -9.08 5.57 -19.98
C LEU A 127 -9.24 4.52 -21.09
N SER A 128 -9.83 3.36 -20.79
CA SER A 128 -10.06 2.32 -21.78
C SER A 128 -11.07 2.75 -22.84
N GLU A 129 -12.13 3.44 -22.42
CA GLU A 129 -13.14 4.03 -23.33
C GLU A 129 -12.52 5.07 -24.27
N GLU A 130 -11.63 5.94 -23.78
CA GLU A 130 -10.94 6.92 -24.63
C GLU A 130 -10.04 6.24 -25.67
N ILE A 131 -9.37 5.14 -25.31
CA ILE A 131 -8.56 4.36 -26.25
C ILE A 131 -9.45 3.72 -27.32
N GLU A 132 -10.60 3.16 -26.94
CA GLU A 132 -11.56 2.57 -27.89
C GLU A 132 -12.14 3.61 -28.85
N LYS A 133 -12.26 4.87 -28.40
CA LYS A 133 -12.66 6.02 -29.23
C LYS A 133 -11.53 6.60 -30.09
N ASN A 134 -10.33 5.99 -30.10
CA ASN A 134 -9.14 6.50 -30.77
C ASN A 134 -8.77 7.94 -30.36
N ALA A 135 -8.88 8.27 -29.07
CA ALA A 135 -8.46 9.56 -28.55
C ALA A 135 -6.99 9.85 -28.85
N SER A 136 -6.65 11.14 -28.97
CA SER A 136 -5.27 11.57 -29.23
C SER A 136 -4.33 11.22 -28.07
N ILE A 137 -3.03 11.12 -28.36
CA ILE A 137 -2.01 10.83 -27.35
C ILE A 137 -2.02 11.89 -26.24
N GLU A 138 -2.29 13.15 -26.57
CA GLU A 138 -2.39 14.26 -25.63
C GLU A 138 -3.54 14.06 -24.65
N VAL A 139 -4.71 13.63 -25.12
CA VAL A 139 -5.88 13.32 -24.27
C VAL A 139 -5.55 12.18 -23.32
N LEU A 140 -4.94 11.10 -23.83
CA LEU A 140 -4.56 9.96 -23.01
C LEU A 140 -3.53 10.35 -21.93
N LYS A 141 -2.53 11.19 -22.28
CA LYS A 141 -1.56 11.72 -21.31
C LYS A 141 -2.23 12.57 -20.25
N GLN A 142 -3.17 13.45 -20.63
CA GLN A 142 -3.91 14.27 -19.66
C GLN A 142 -4.74 13.42 -18.71
N LYS A 143 -5.40 12.36 -19.19
CA LYS A 143 -6.13 11.41 -18.32
C LYS A 143 -5.19 10.71 -17.35
N TRP A 144 -4.03 10.24 -17.82
CA TRP A 144 -3.00 9.67 -16.94
C TRP A 144 -2.47 10.67 -15.93
N LEU A 145 -2.22 11.92 -16.31
CA LEU A 145 -1.74 12.96 -15.40
C LEU A 145 -2.83 13.41 -14.41
N SER A 146 -4.08 13.51 -14.84
CA SER A 146 -5.19 13.79 -13.92
C SER A 146 -5.38 12.66 -12.93
N TRP A 147 -5.16 11.41 -13.35
CA TRP A 147 -5.17 10.28 -12.46
C TRP A 147 -3.94 10.35 -11.52
N LEU A 148 -2.73 10.28 -12.06
CA LEU A 148 -1.48 10.09 -11.29
C LEU A 148 -0.90 11.36 -10.64
N GLY A 149 -1.11 12.52 -11.25
CA GLY A 149 -0.42 13.78 -10.95
C GLY A 149 -1.21 14.73 -10.04
N ASN A 150 -2.54 14.60 -10.02
CA ASN A 150 -3.39 15.32 -9.08
C ASN A 150 -3.73 14.39 -7.93
N GLY A 151 -2.74 14.06 -7.10
CA GLY A 151 -3.04 13.54 -5.78
C GLY A 151 -3.96 14.56 -5.12
N GLN A 152 -5.27 14.27 -5.04
CA GLN A 152 -6.25 15.08 -4.32
C GLN A 152 -5.57 15.52 -3.03
N LEU A 153 -5.47 16.84 -2.82
CA LEU A 153 -4.75 17.39 -1.68
C LEU A 153 -5.29 16.68 -0.46
N PHE A 154 -4.42 16.00 0.30
CA PHE A 154 -4.84 15.13 1.40
C PHE A 154 -5.84 15.85 2.33
N VAL A 155 -5.61 17.14 2.55
CA VAL A 155 -6.44 18.06 3.34
C VAL A 155 -7.85 18.23 2.77
N GLU A 156 -8.01 18.25 1.46
CA GLU A 156 -9.30 18.43 0.78
C GLU A 156 -10.15 17.15 0.73
N LYS A 157 -9.54 15.98 0.99
CA LYS A 157 -10.25 14.69 1.02
C LYS A 157 -11.13 14.50 2.27
N TYR A 158 -10.90 15.29 3.31
CA TYR A 158 -11.48 15.08 4.63
C TYR A 158 -12.11 16.35 5.17
N GLU A 159 -13.33 16.24 5.69
CA GLU A 159 -14.00 17.35 6.38
C GLU A 159 -13.36 17.65 7.74
N ASN A 160 -12.83 16.62 8.39
CA ASN A 160 -12.25 16.69 9.73
C ASN A 160 -10.78 16.25 9.71
N LEU A 161 -9.91 17.06 10.32
CA LEU A 161 -8.47 16.82 10.37
C LEU A 161 -7.98 16.93 11.81
N LEU A 162 -7.12 15.99 12.21
CA LEU A 162 -6.37 16.06 13.46
C LEU A 162 -4.91 16.40 13.13
N LEU A 163 -4.46 17.56 13.59
CA LEU A 163 -3.07 17.97 13.46
C LEU A 163 -2.28 17.61 14.72
N ILE A 164 -1.23 16.82 14.56
CA ILE A 164 -0.30 16.47 15.63
C ILE A 164 1.00 17.23 15.40
N ILE A 165 1.35 18.11 16.33
CA ILE A 165 2.56 18.92 16.26
C ILE A 165 3.53 18.40 17.31
N CYS A 166 4.74 18.08 16.87
CA CYS A 166 5.88 17.89 17.76
C CYS A 166 6.93 18.95 17.46
N SER A 167 7.39 19.63 18.51
CA SER A 167 8.46 20.62 18.45
C SER A 167 9.51 20.32 19.51
N ASN A 168 10.73 20.76 19.23
CA ASN A 168 11.83 20.71 20.19
C ASN A 168 12.66 22.00 20.06
N ALA A 169 13.40 22.33 21.11
CA ALA A 169 14.39 23.39 21.04
C ALA A 169 15.55 22.97 20.13
N LYS A 170 16.14 23.93 19.40
CA LYS A 170 17.26 23.70 18.47
C LYS A 170 18.43 22.96 19.12
N ASP A 171 18.70 23.26 20.39
CA ASP A 171 19.83 22.71 21.13
C ASP A 171 19.45 21.45 21.94
N SER A 172 18.24 20.92 21.70
CA SER A 172 17.77 19.73 22.40
C SER A 172 18.51 18.49 21.90
N LEU A 173 19.35 17.91 22.76
CA LEU A 173 20.04 16.64 22.50
C LEU A 173 19.05 15.50 22.17
N TYR A 174 17.87 15.52 22.81
CA TYR A 174 16.85 14.48 22.70
C TYR A 174 15.64 14.84 21.83
N GLY A 175 15.58 16.08 21.34
CA GLY A 175 14.44 16.62 20.60
C GLY A 175 14.03 15.80 19.38
N PRO A 176 14.97 15.42 18.49
CA PRO A 176 14.64 14.59 17.34
C PRO A 176 14.11 13.20 17.73
N GLN A 177 14.66 12.58 18.79
CA GLN A 177 14.20 11.27 19.26
C GLN A 177 12.82 11.36 19.92
N PHE A 178 12.51 12.46 20.61
CA PHE A 178 11.17 12.72 21.14
C PHE A 178 10.12 12.71 20.03
N CYS A 179 10.33 13.45 18.93
CA CYS A 179 9.36 13.46 17.84
C CYS A 179 9.24 12.10 17.13
N TYR A 180 10.32 11.33 17.03
CA TYR A 180 10.27 9.96 16.51
C TYR A 180 9.49 9.01 17.44
N PHE A 181 9.67 9.14 18.75
CA PHE A 181 8.92 8.38 19.76
C PHE A 181 7.43 8.69 19.70
N VAL A 182 7.09 9.97 19.59
CA VAL A 182 5.73 10.47 19.42
C VAL A 182 5.12 9.87 18.14
N GLU A 183 5.80 9.98 17.00
CA GLU A 183 5.39 9.41 15.71
C GLU A 183 5.12 7.90 15.81
N SER A 184 6.02 7.15 16.45
CA SER A 184 5.90 5.69 16.58
C SER A 184 4.72 5.27 17.46
N ASN A 185 4.51 5.92 18.61
CA ASN A 185 3.35 5.63 19.45
C ASN A 185 2.03 6.02 18.78
N PHE A 186 2.00 7.13 18.04
CA PHE A 186 0.80 7.56 17.33
C PHE A 186 0.41 6.56 16.24
N ARG A 187 1.38 6.06 15.47
CA ARG A 187 1.14 5.04 14.43
C ARG A 187 0.49 3.78 15.00
N GLU A 188 0.96 3.29 16.14
CA GLU A 188 0.49 2.02 16.71
C GLU A 188 -0.78 2.14 17.56
N LYS A 189 -0.88 3.17 18.41
CA LYS A 189 -1.93 3.25 19.44
C LYS A 189 -3.08 4.15 19.06
N LEU A 190 -2.81 5.35 18.54
CA LEU A 190 -3.85 6.35 18.35
C LEU A 190 -4.91 5.91 17.35
N GLN A 191 -4.51 5.32 16.23
CA GLN A 191 -5.47 4.84 15.24
C GLN A 191 -6.43 3.81 15.84
N ASN A 192 -5.90 2.90 16.66
CA ASN A 192 -6.68 1.87 17.33
C ASN A 192 -7.60 2.42 18.42
N GLU A 193 -7.18 3.46 19.15
CA GLU A 193 -8.01 4.11 20.16
C GLU A 193 -9.11 4.97 19.55
N LEU A 194 -8.80 5.78 18.52
CA LEU A 194 -9.78 6.65 17.88
C LEU A 194 -10.92 5.87 17.23
N VAL A 195 -10.62 4.73 16.59
CA VAL A 195 -11.64 3.89 15.93
C VAL A 195 -12.59 3.20 16.95
N LYS A 196 -12.26 3.19 18.25
CA LYS A 196 -13.20 2.71 19.29
C LYS A 196 -14.31 3.73 19.57
N LEU A 197 -14.12 4.99 19.20
CA LEU A 197 -15.15 6.02 19.33
C LEU A 197 -16.21 5.77 18.24
N THR A 198 -17.47 5.60 18.64
CA THR A 198 -18.57 5.20 17.72
C THR A 198 -18.85 6.19 16.61
N GLU A 199 -18.37 7.43 16.75
CA GLU A 199 -18.56 8.52 15.80
C GLU A 199 -17.44 8.58 14.73
N ILE A 200 -16.33 7.87 14.94
CA ILE A 200 -15.19 7.87 14.02
C ILE A 200 -15.29 6.66 13.10
N GLU A 201 -15.58 6.92 11.83
CA GLU A 201 -15.74 5.86 10.84
C GLU A 201 -14.42 5.17 10.46
N TYR A 202 -13.36 5.97 10.26
CA TYR A 202 -11.99 5.50 10.03
C TYR A 202 -11.00 6.65 10.22
N VAL A 203 -9.72 6.32 10.39
CA VAL A 203 -8.62 7.29 10.52
C VAL A 203 -7.61 7.07 9.41
N HIS A 204 -7.31 8.12 8.63
CA HIS A 204 -6.23 8.12 7.64
C HIS A 204 -5.04 8.91 8.17
N ILE A 205 -3.94 8.22 8.47
CA ILE A 205 -2.67 8.88 8.78
C ILE A 205 -1.96 9.17 7.46
N ARG A 206 -1.64 10.44 7.19
CA ARG A 206 -0.81 10.81 6.04
C ARG A 206 0.59 10.22 6.22
N PRO A 207 1.13 9.42 5.27
CA PRO A 207 2.41 8.75 5.41
C PRO A 207 3.63 9.68 5.22
N PHE A 208 3.43 10.99 5.35
CA PHE A 208 4.46 12.01 5.21
C PHE A 208 4.28 13.07 6.30
N LYS A 209 5.35 13.33 7.04
CA LYS A 209 5.37 14.44 8.00
C LYS A 209 5.71 15.75 7.30
N LEU A 210 5.08 16.82 7.76
CA LEU A 210 5.43 18.18 7.38
C LEU A 210 6.45 18.71 8.38
N LEU A 211 7.62 19.10 7.87
CA LEU A 211 8.66 19.72 8.69
C LEU A 211 8.52 21.24 8.62
N ASN A 212 8.33 21.89 9.77
CA ASN A 212 8.47 23.34 9.86
C ASN A 212 9.96 23.68 9.98
N LEU A 213 10.54 24.22 8.92
CA LEU A 213 11.95 24.64 8.87
C LEU A 213 12.14 26.12 9.22
N LYS A 214 11.09 26.83 9.66
CA LYS A 214 11.22 28.23 10.08
C LYS A 214 12.09 28.31 11.34
N GLU A 215 13.02 29.26 11.34
CA GLU A 215 13.81 29.56 12.53
C GLU A 215 12.91 30.00 13.68
N CYS A 216 13.20 29.50 14.88
CA CYS A 216 12.56 30.01 16.08
C CYS A 216 13.00 31.46 16.31
N PRO A 217 12.08 32.40 16.59
CA PRO A 217 12.43 33.77 16.93
C PRO A 217 13.43 33.78 18.09
N LYS A 218 14.45 34.64 18.02
CA LYS A 218 15.34 34.88 19.14
C LYS A 218 14.54 35.59 20.23
N SER A 219 14.45 34.98 21.41
CA SER A 219 13.93 35.58 22.64
C SER A 219 14.88 36.62 23.18
#